data_AF-A0A363RKW7-F1
#
_entry.id   AF-A0A363RKW7-F1
#
_cell.length_a   1.000
_cell.length_b   1.000
_cell.length_c   1.000
_cell.angle_alpha   90.00
_cell.angle_beta   90.00
_cell.angle_gamma   90.00
#
_symmetry.space_group_name_H-M   'P 1'
#
loop_
_entity.id
_entity.type
_entity.pdbx_description
1 polymer ?
#
loop_
_entity_poly.entity_id
_entity_poly.type
_entity_poly.pdbx_seq_one_letter_code
_entity_poly.pdbx_strand_id
1 'polypeptide(L)'
;MPHNAKDKHRAITRLRRIKGQAEALERAVEAGSDCAPILQQLAAMRGAVHGLMADLLDGHMRETMARQPAPSQADIDEMLSLLRSYLK
;
A
#
# COMPACT_ATOMS: atom_id res chain seq x y z
N MET A 1 10.15 -6.08 2.01
CA MET A 1 10.72 -4.90 1.28
C MET A 1 10.63 -5.18 -0.22
N PRO A 2 10.68 -4.21 -1.15
CA PRO A 2 10.83 -4.58 -2.56
C PRO A 2 12.26 -5.08 -2.78
N HIS A 3 12.40 -6.39 -2.98
CA HIS A 3 13.69 -7.09 -2.88
C HIS A 3 14.42 -7.25 -4.21
N ASN A 4 13.75 -6.97 -5.34
CA ASN A 4 14.40 -6.84 -6.65
C ASN A 4 14.16 -5.45 -7.25
N ALA A 5 15.00 -5.08 -8.23
CA ALA A 5 14.94 -3.76 -8.86
C ALA A 5 13.60 -3.49 -9.55
N LYS A 6 12.92 -4.51 -10.08
CA LYS A 6 11.62 -4.37 -10.75
C LYS A 6 10.51 -4.04 -9.77
N ASP A 7 10.47 -4.72 -8.62
CA ASP A 7 9.47 -4.47 -7.58
C ASP A 7 9.70 -3.13 -6.90
N LYS A 8 10.97 -2.75 -6.69
CA LYS A 8 11.31 -1.41 -6.18
C LYS A 8 10.86 -0.33 -7.14
N HIS A 9 11.09 -0.51 -8.44
CA HIS A 9 10.63 0.43 -9.46
C HIS A 9 9.10 0.53 -9.49
N ARG A 10 8.38 -0.60 -9.45
CA ARG A 10 6.91 -0.64 -9.43
C ARG A 10 6.35 0.07 -8.19
N ALA A 11 6.89 -0.20 -7.01
CA ALA A 11 6.49 0.43 -5.76
C ALA A 11 6.70 1.95 -5.81
N ILE A 12 7.87 2.41 -6.28
CA ILE A 12 8.16 3.84 -6.45
C ILE A 12 7.19 4.51 -7.42
N THR A 13 6.87 3.86 -8.54
CA THR A 13 5.91 4.40 -9.52
C THR A 13 4.51 4.56 -8.90
N ARG A 14 4.05 3.59 -8.10
CA ARG A 14 2.78 3.70 -7.37
C ARG A 14 2.82 4.80 -6.31
N LEU A 15 3.91 4.92 -5.55
CA LEU A 15 4.09 5.99 -4.56
C LEU A 15 4.06 7.38 -5.21
N ARG A 16 4.70 7.55 -6.37
CA ARG A 16 4.65 8.81 -7.13
C ARG A 16 3.22 9.16 -7.57
N ARG A 17 2.44 8.16 -7.98
CA ARG A 17 1.02 8.36 -8.30
C ARG A 17 0.21 8.80 -7.08
N ILE A 18 0.40 8.14 -5.93
CA ILE A 18 -0.27 8.51 -4.67
C ILE A 18 0.11 9.94 -4.25
N LYS A 19 1.38 10.31 -4.36
CA LYS A 19 1.84 11.69 -4.12
C LYS A 19 1.08 12.70 -4.98
N GLY A 20 0.95 12.44 -6.29
CA GLY A 20 0.19 13.32 -7.18
C GLY A 20 -1.31 13.40 -6.83
N GLN A 21 -1.90 12.31 -6.32
CA GLN A 21 -3.28 12.33 -5.80
C GLN A 21 -3.41 13.19 -4.53
N ALA A 22 -2.44 13.11 -3.62
CA ALA A 22 -2.42 13.94 -2.41
C ALA A 22 -2.29 15.43 -2.75
N GLU A 23 -1.37 15.80 -3.64
CA GLU A 23 -1.21 17.17 -4.12
C GLU A 23 -2.48 17.69 -4.84
N ALA A 24 -3.18 16.82 -5.57
CA ALA A 24 -4.44 17.19 -6.23
C ALA A 24 -5.60 17.39 -5.22
N LEU A 25 -5.64 16.58 -4.16
CA LEU A 25 -6.60 16.72 -3.07
C LEU A 25 -6.36 18.01 -2.29
N GLU A 26 -5.11 18.33 -1.96
CA GLU A 26 -4.72 19.58 -1.31
C GLU A 26 -5.20 20.80 -2.12
N ARG A 27 -4.90 20.85 -3.42
CA ARG A 27 -5.38 21.93 -4.30
C ARG A 27 -6.90 22.02 -4.36
N ALA A 28 -7.61 20.89 -4.34
CA ALA A 28 -9.08 20.90 -4.38
C ALA A 28 -9.67 21.50 -3.09
N VAL A 29 -9.07 21.20 -1.94
CA VAL A 29 -9.44 21.77 -0.64
C VAL A 29 -9.12 23.26 -0.59
N GLU A 30 -7.93 23.68 -1.00
CA GLU A 30 -7.53 25.09 -1.06
C GLU A 30 -8.44 25.92 -1.99
N ALA A 31 -8.88 25.33 -3.10
CA ALA A 31 -9.80 25.97 -4.04
C ALA A 31 -11.26 26.02 -3.54
N GLY A 32 -11.57 25.44 -2.37
CA GLY A 32 -12.94 25.40 -1.84
C GLY A 32 -13.88 24.52 -2.66
N SER A 33 -13.37 23.43 -3.24
CA SER A 33 -14.21 22.49 -4.02
C SER A 33 -15.31 21.86 -3.18
N ASP A 34 -16.40 21.45 -3.83
CA ASP A 34 -17.50 20.75 -3.17
C ASP A 34 -17.04 19.48 -2.44
N CYS A 35 -17.79 19.09 -1.39
CA CYS A 35 -17.44 17.90 -0.61
C CYS A 35 -17.46 16.60 -1.42
N ALA A 36 -18.36 16.47 -2.41
CA ALA A 36 -18.49 15.25 -3.19
C ALA A 36 -17.21 14.89 -4.00
N PRO A 37 -16.60 15.80 -4.80
CA PRO A 37 -15.34 15.49 -5.48
C PRO A 37 -14.17 15.25 -4.52
N ILE A 38 -14.11 15.95 -3.37
CA ILE A 38 -13.10 15.70 -2.32
C ILE A 38 -13.23 14.26 -1.78
N LEU A 39 -14.44 13.83 -1.45
CA LEU A 39 -14.71 12.47 -0.97
C LEU A 39 -14.36 11.41 -2.03
N GLN A 40 -14.62 11.70 -3.32
CA GLN A 40 -14.24 10.84 -4.42
C GLN A 40 -12.71 10.70 -4.56
N GLN A 41 -11.96 11.81 -4.43
CA GLN A 41 -10.51 11.80 -4.44
C GLN A 41 -9.92 11.02 -3.26
N LEU A 42 -10.47 11.20 -2.06
CA LEU A 42 -10.11 10.43 -0.87
C LEU A 42 -10.36 8.93 -1.08
N ALA A 43 -11.51 8.54 -1.64
CA ALA A 43 -11.81 7.15 -1.95
C ALA A 43 -10.82 6.55 -2.96
N ALA A 44 -10.46 7.31 -4.00
CA ALA A 44 -9.47 6.89 -4.99
C ALA A 44 -8.06 6.74 -4.38
N MET A 45 -7.66 7.65 -3.50
CA MET A 45 -6.37 7.60 -2.81
C MET A 45 -6.31 6.40 -1.86
N ARG A 46 -7.37 6.12 -1.09
CA ARG A 46 -7.49 4.92 -0.26
C ARG A 46 -7.32 3.65 -1.09
N GLY A 47 -8.00 3.56 -2.23
CA GLY A 47 -7.85 2.42 -3.16
C GLY A 47 -6.42 2.25 -3.67
N ALA A 48 -5.74 3.34 -4.02
CA ALA A 48 -4.35 3.29 -4.48
C ALA A 48 -3.38 2.81 -3.38
N VAL A 49 -3.56 3.29 -2.15
CA VAL A 49 -2.78 2.86 -0.98
C VAL A 49 -3.01 1.39 -0.68
N HIS A 50 -4.28 0.93 -0.64
CA HIS A 50 -4.62 -0.47 -0.39
C HIS A 50 -4.04 -1.39 -1.47
N GLY A 51 -4.06 -0.97 -2.73
CA GLY A 51 -3.44 -1.72 -3.83
C GLY A 51 -1.93 -1.84 -3.68
N LEU A 52 -1.23 -0.76 -3.30
CA LEU A 52 0.22 -0.82 -3.03
C LEU A 52 0.54 -1.71 -1.82
N MET A 53 -0.27 -1.65 -0.77
CA MET A 53 -0.10 -2.48 0.42
C MET A 53 -0.25 -3.97 0.08
N ALA A 54 -1.26 -4.34 -0.71
CA ALA A 54 -1.45 -5.72 -1.18
C ALA A 54 -0.26 -6.26 -1.98
N ASP A 55 0.26 -5.47 -2.94
CA ASP A 55 1.45 -5.84 -3.71
C ASP A 55 2.68 -6.10 -2.80
N LEU A 56 2.91 -5.22 -1.81
CA LEU A 56 4.05 -5.35 -0.90
C LEU A 56 3.91 -6.53 0.06
N LEU A 57 2.68 -6.81 0.50
CA LEU A 57 2.38 -7.95 1.37
C LEU A 57 2.58 -9.28 0.62
N ASP A 58 2.06 -9.42 -0.60
CA ASP A 58 2.28 -10.62 -1.44
C ASP A 58 3.77 -10.89 -1.65
N GLY A 59 4.54 -9.84 -1.97
CA GLY A 59 6.00 -9.95 -2.08
C GLY A 59 6.67 -10.39 -0.79
N HIS A 60 6.26 -9.83 0.35
CA HIS A 60 6.81 -10.21 1.66
C HIS A 60 6.48 -11.67 2.03
N MET A 61 5.23 -12.11 1.81
CA MET A 61 4.81 -13.48 2.11
C MET A 61 5.59 -14.50 1.26
N ARG A 62 5.70 -14.28 -0.05
CA ARG A 62 6.44 -15.17 -0.96
C ARG A 62 7.89 -15.34 -0.53
N GLU A 63 8.54 -14.27 -0.07
CA GLU A 63 9.92 -14.35 0.38
C GLU A 63 10.07 -15.08 1.71
N THR A 64 9.25 -14.76 2.72
CA THR A 64 9.31 -15.42 4.02
C THR A 64 9.11 -16.93 3.86
N MET A 65 8.15 -17.34 3.03
CA MET A 65 7.89 -18.75 2.73
C MET A 65 8.99 -19.40 1.86
N ALA A 66 9.64 -18.64 0.97
CA ALA A 66 10.74 -19.17 0.15
C ALA A 66 12.04 -19.37 0.95
N ARG A 67 12.27 -18.57 2.00
CA ARG A 67 13.49 -18.65 2.83
C ARG A 67 13.40 -19.70 3.93
N GLN A 68 12.20 -20.06 4.38
CA GLN A 68 12.00 -21.01 5.47
C GLN A 68 11.02 -22.12 5.05
N PRO A 69 11.51 -23.36 4.81
CA PRO A 69 10.63 -24.48 4.47
C PRO A 69 9.67 -24.87 5.60
N ALA A 70 9.97 -24.45 6.84
CA ALA A 70 9.09 -24.53 8.00
C ALA A 70 9.18 -23.21 8.78
N PRO A 71 8.21 -22.28 8.63
CA PRO A 71 8.21 -21.01 9.36
C PRO A 71 8.05 -21.24 10.87
N SER A 72 8.72 -20.43 11.68
CA SER A 72 8.55 -20.49 13.14
C SER A 72 7.19 -19.91 13.57
N GLN A 73 6.76 -20.22 14.79
CA GLN A 73 5.53 -19.62 15.35
C GLN A 73 5.60 -18.09 15.39
N ALA A 74 6.79 -17.53 15.64
CA ALA A 74 7.00 -16.09 15.66
C ALA A 74 6.80 -15.45 14.27
N ASP A 75 7.29 -16.11 13.21
CA ASP A 75 7.09 -15.62 11.83
C ASP A 75 5.60 -15.63 11.46
N ILE A 76 4.86 -16.65 11.89
CA ILE A 76 3.41 -16.76 11.67
C ILE A 76 2.67 -15.63 12.41
N ASP A 77 3.03 -15.37 13.67
CA ASP A 77 2.39 -14.32 14.47
C ASP A 77 2.67 -12.92 13.90
N GLU A 78 3.89 -12.66 13.40
CA GLU A 78 4.23 -11.42 12.68
C GLU A 78 3.37 -11.28 11.41
N MET A 79 3.26 -12.33 10.59
CA MET A 79 2.43 -12.31 9.38
C MET A 79 0.95 -12.06 9.71
N LEU A 80 0.41 -12.71 10.75
CA LEU A 80 -0.97 -12.51 11.20
C LEU A 80 -1.20 -11.08 11.72
N SER A 81 -0.21 -10.48 12.39
CA SER A 81 -0.27 -9.09 12.82
C SER A 81 -0.36 -8.13 11.64
N LEU A 82 0.46 -8.33 10.61
CA LEU A 82 0.44 -7.54 9.37
C LEU A 82 -0.88 -7.70 8.60
N LEU A 83 -1.43 -8.93 8.53
CA LEU A 83 -2.74 -9.17 7.93
C LEU A 83 -3.88 -8.49 8.70
N ARG A 84 -3.84 -8.52 10.03
CA ARG A 84 -4.86 -7.84 10.86
C ARG A 84 -4.80 -6.33 10.74
N SER A 85 -3.62 -5.73 10.55
CA SER A 85 -3.52 -4.29 10.30
C SER A 85 -4.02 -3.90 8.91
N TYR A 86 -3.94 -4.81 7.93
CA TYR A 86 -4.49 -4.64 6.58
C TYR A 86 -6.02 -4.72 6.51
N LEU A 87 -6.63 -5.60 7.30
CA LEU A 87 -8.08 -5.88 7.26
C LEU A 87 -8.93 -4.92 8.11
N LYS A 88 -8.31 -3.94 8.78
CA LYS A 88 -9.00 -2.88 9.51
C LYS A 88 -9.37 -1.74 8.55
#